data_AF-X1NEH4-F1
#
_entry.id   AF-X1NEH4-F1
#
_cell.length_a   1.000
_cell.length_b   1.000
_cell.length_c   1.000
_cell.angle_alpha   90.00
_cell.angle_beta   90.00
_cell.angle_gamma   90.00
#
_symmetry.space_group_name_H-M   'P 1'
#
loop_
_entity.id
_entity.type
_entity.pdbx_description
1 polymer ?
#
loop_
_entity_poly.entity_id
_entity_poly.type
_entity_poly.pdbx_seq_one_letter_code
_entity_poly.pdbx_strand_id
1 'polypeptide(L)'
;MSKERKYSIKTTEKETLEHWFRLMTLGRILDDRAPNYLKQAIGWSYHAPFAGHDGIQLAIGQIFDRETDHLFPYYRDMLTAISAGMTAEEIIYNGISKDLDVAGGGRHMSNHFAKPEWNIHNVSSATGNHT
;
A
#
# COMPACT_ATOMS: atom_id res chain seq x y z
N MET A 1 -11.96 10.78 29.22
CA MET A 1 -10.54 11.13 29.46
C MET A 1 -9.89 11.48 28.14
N SER A 2 -9.42 12.71 27.98
CA SER A 2 -8.66 13.13 26.80
C SER A 2 -7.33 12.37 26.79
N LYS A 3 -7.22 11.29 26.00
CA LYS A 3 -5.92 10.64 25.75
C LYS A 3 -4.98 11.68 25.17
N GLU A 4 -3.84 11.92 25.81
CA GLU A 4 -2.76 12.68 25.17
C GLU A 4 -2.44 12.04 23.83
N ARG A 5 -2.45 12.86 22.77
CA ARG A 5 -2.15 12.37 21.42
C ARG A 5 -0.64 12.18 21.33
N LYS A 6 -0.21 10.94 21.09
CA LYS A 6 1.21 10.60 20.87
C LYS A 6 1.86 11.47 19.78
N TYR A 7 1.10 11.80 18.73
CA TYR A 7 1.56 12.61 17.61
C TYR A 7 0.67 13.83 17.40
N SER A 8 1.28 14.97 17.07
CA SER A 8 0.59 16.19 16.65
C SER A 8 1.48 17.01 15.71
N ILE A 9 0.88 17.85 14.87
CA ILE A 9 1.64 18.71 13.94
C ILE A 9 2.63 19.66 14.65
N LYS A 10 2.41 19.96 15.93
CA LYS A 10 3.27 20.86 16.71
C LYS A 10 4.37 20.14 17.51
N THR A 11 4.23 18.84 17.71
CA THR A 11 5.09 18.06 18.63
C THR A 11 5.79 16.89 17.96
N THR A 12 5.37 16.47 16.77
CA THR A 12 6.07 15.47 15.98
C THR A 12 7.25 16.12 15.26
N GLU A 13 8.40 15.44 15.25
CA GLU A 13 9.60 15.88 14.53
C GLU A 13 9.28 16.17 13.06
N LYS A 14 9.86 17.26 12.53
CA LYS A 14 9.57 17.75 11.18
C LYS A 14 9.90 16.71 10.12
N GLU A 15 11.01 16.00 10.29
CA GLU A 15 11.50 14.96 9.39
C GLU A 15 10.51 13.79 9.32
N THR A 16 9.87 13.46 10.45
CA THR A 16 8.83 12.42 10.50
C THR A 16 7.58 12.87 9.76
N LEU A 17 7.14 14.12 9.96
CA LEU A 17 5.99 14.68 9.22
C LEU A 17 6.26 14.75 7.71
N GLU A 18 7.46 15.17 7.30
CA GLU A 18 7.86 15.21 5.90
C GLU A 18 7.87 13.81 5.28
N HIS A 19 8.41 12.81 6.00
CA HIS A 19 8.42 11.43 5.55
C HIS A 19 7.00 10.90 5.33
N TRP A 20 6.09 11.08 6.29
CA TRP A 20 4.69 10.68 6.16
C TRP A 20 3.98 11.38 5.02
N PHE A 21 4.21 12.69 4.86
CA PHE A 21 3.64 13.47 3.76
C PHE A 21 4.12 12.97 2.41
N ARG A 22 5.42 12.65 2.29
CA ARG A 22 6.01 12.05 1.08
C ARG A 22 5.36 10.70 0.75
N LEU A 23 5.19 9.81 1.73
CA LEU A 23 4.55 8.50 1.51
C LEU A 23 3.09 8.64 1.05
N MET A 24 2.30 9.48 1.72
CA MET A 24 0.91 9.72 1.32
C MET A 24 0.86 10.31 -0.09
N THR A 25 1.72 11.28 -0.40
CA THR A 25 1.77 11.91 -1.72
C THR A 25 2.18 10.90 -2.80
N LEU A 26 3.19 10.06 -2.54
CA LEU A 26 3.60 9.00 -3.46
C LEU A 26 2.45 8.03 -3.74
N GLY A 27 1.78 7.54 -2.69
CA GLY A 27 0.63 6.65 -2.82
C GLY A 27 -0.51 7.29 -3.62
N ARG A 28 -0.84 8.55 -3.35
CA ARG A 28 -1.87 9.30 -4.07
C ARG A 28 -1.54 9.47 -5.55
N ILE A 29 -0.30 9.78 -5.90
CA ILE A 29 0.15 9.88 -7.30
C ILE A 29 -0.03 8.55 -8.03
N LEU A 30 0.32 7.43 -7.40
CA LEU A 30 0.12 6.09 -7.97
C LEU A 30 -1.38 5.79 -8.15
N ASP A 31 -2.19 6.05 -7.12
CA ASP A 31 -3.65 5.85 -7.13
C ASP A 31 -4.33 6.67 -8.24
N ASP A 32 -3.93 7.94 -8.41
CA ASP A 32 -4.48 8.81 -9.45
C ASP A 32 -4.02 8.43 -10.87
N ARG A 33 -2.86 7.78 -10.99
CA ARG A 33 -2.33 7.35 -12.29
C ARG A 33 -2.92 6.01 -12.75
N ALA A 34 -3.17 5.08 -11.83
CA ALA A 34 -3.73 3.76 -12.09
C ALA A 34 -4.95 3.73 -13.03
N PRO A 35 -6.02 4.53 -12.84
CA PRO A 35 -7.18 4.51 -13.74
C PRO A 35 -6.85 5.00 -15.16
N ASN A 36 -5.79 5.78 -15.34
CA ASN A 36 -5.34 6.19 -16.67
C ASN A 36 -4.61 5.06 -17.40
N TYR A 37 -3.86 4.22 -16.68
CA TYR A 37 -3.22 3.03 -17.26
C TYR A 37 -4.28 2.04 -17.78
N LEU A 38 -5.36 1.87 -17.02
CA LEU A 38 -6.53 1.11 -17.45
C LEU A 38 -7.12 1.65 -18.75
N LYS A 39 -7.39 2.96 -18.82
CA LYS A 39 -7.93 3.63 -20.02
C LYS A 39 -7.00 3.54 -21.24
N GLN A 40 -5.70 3.43 -21.01
CA GLN A 40 -4.68 3.29 -22.05
C GLN A 40 -4.42 1.82 -22.44
N ALA A 41 -5.10 0.86 -21.79
CA ALA A 41 -4.90 -0.58 -21.99
C ALA A 41 -3.45 -1.06 -21.77
N ILE A 42 -2.70 -0.38 -20.89
CA ILE A 42 -1.30 -0.72 -20.56
C ILE A 42 -1.16 -1.51 -19.24
N GLY A 43 -2.27 -1.82 -18.59
CA GLY A 43 -2.32 -2.56 -17.33
C GLY A 43 -3.37 -1.97 -16.39
N TRP A 44 -3.28 -2.34 -15.13
CA TRP A 44 -4.19 -1.92 -14.07
C TRP A 44 -5.66 -2.26 -14.37
N SER A 45 -5.87 -3.45 -14.96
CA SER A 45 -7.18 -3.93 -15.42
C SER A 45 -8.26 -3.88 -14.33
N TYR A 46 -7.85 -3.96 -13.07
CA TYR A 46 -8.65 -3.63 -11.90
C TYR A 46 -7.94 -2.62 -11.01
N HIS A 47 -8.64 -1.56 -10.62
CA HIS A 47 -8.12 -0.55 -9.71
C HIS A 47 -9.09 -0.35 -8.54
N ALA A 48 -8.61 -0.57 -7.32
CA ALA A 48 -9.34 -0.24 -6.09
C ALA A 48 -8.73 1.01 -5.43
N PRO A 49 -9.30 2.20 -5.67
CA PRO A 49 -8.72 3.44 -5.15
C PRO A 49 -8.77 3.50 -3.62
N PHE A 50 -7.72 4.01 -2.97
CA PHE A 50 -7.71 4.14 -1.52
C PHE A 50 -8.00 5.57 -1.01
N ALA A 51 -8.23 6.54 -1.91
CA ALA A 51 -8.50 7.93 -1.54
C ALA A 51 -9.51 8.04 -0.37
N GLY A 52 -9.10 8.66 0.74
CA GLY A 52 -9.89 8.77 1.97
C GLY A 52 -9.52 7.76 3.06
N HIS A 53 -8.70 6.74 2.74
CA HIS A 53 -8.13 5.78 3.69
C HIS A 53 -6.67 6.10 4.05
N ASP A 54 -6.14 7.24 3.59
CA ASP A 54 -4.72 7.61 3.66
C ASP A 54 -4.15 7.51 5.07
N GLY A 55 -4.81 8.13 6.04
CA GLY A 55 -4.31 8.22 7.41
C GLY A 55 -4.21 6.86 8.10
N ILE A 56 -5.22 5.99 7.93
CA ILE A 56 -5.21 4.67 8.55
C ILE A 56 -4.22 3.74 7.86
N GLN A 57 -4.14 3.78 6.52
CA GLN A 57 -3.20 2.94 5.78
C GLN A 57 -1.75 3.32 6.04
N LEU A 58 -1.45 4.62 6.07
CA LEU A 58 -0.15 5.13 6.49
C LEU A 58 0.19 4.59 7.88
N ALA A 59 -0.70 4.79 8.86
CA ALA A 59 -0.45 4.41 10.24
C ALA A 59 -0.15 2.91 10.40
N ILE A 60 -0.89 2.03 9.71
CA ILE A 60 -0.65 0.57 9.76
C ILE A 60 0.76 0.25 9.26
N GLY A 61 1.17 0.78 8.10
CA GLY A 61 2.50 0.50 7.56
C GLY A 61 3.65 1.08 8.41
N GLN A 62 3.41 2.19 9.12
CA GLN A 62 4.43 2.81 9.99
C GLN A 62 4.68 2.04 11.29
N ILE A 63 3.71 1.26 11.76
CA ILE A 63 3.85 0.44 12.98
C ILE A 63 4.21 -1.01 12.69
N PHE A 64 4.14 -1.43 11.42
CA PHE A 64 4.41 -2.79 10.99
C PHE A 64 5.89 -3.14 11.13
N ASP A 65 6.20 -4.17 11.89
CA ASP A 65 7.54 -4.74 12.01
C ASP A 65 7.76 -5.85 10.97
N ARG A 66 8.63 -5.57 10.00
CA ARG A 66 8.94 -6.49 8.90
C ARG A 66 9.62 -7.78 9.34
N GLU A 67 10.21 -7.82 10.53
CA GLU A 67 10.89 -9.01 11.05
C GLU A 67 9.95 -9.96 11.79
N THR A 68 8.94 -9.41 12.47
CA THR A 68 8.12 -10.16 13.43
C THR A 68 6.64 -10.18 13.13
N ASP A 69 6.09 -9.12 12.55
CA ASP A 69 4.67 -9.02 12.25
C ASP A 69 4.31 -9.74 10.96
N HIS A 70 3.05 -10.14 10.85
CA HIS A 70 2.45 -10.62 9.61
C HIS A 70 1.31 -9.67 9.20
N LEU A 71 1.35 -9.22 7.95
CA LEU A 71 0.33 -8.35 7.38
C LEU A 71 -0.46 -9.09 6.31
N PHE A 72 -1.79 -9.10 6.44
CA PHE A 72 -2.71 -9.67 5.46
C PHE A 72 -3.53 -8.54 4.82
N PRO A 73 -2.94 -7.73 3.91
CA PRO A 73 -3.64 -6.64 3.25
C PRO A 73 -4.77 -7.16 2.36
N TYR A 74 -5.74 -6.29 2.13
CA TYR A 74 -6.75 -6.47 1.10
C TYR A 74 -6.48 -5.56 -0.11
N TYR A 75 -7.20 -5.75 -1.22
CA TYR A 75 -6.87 -5.08 -2.49
C TYR A 75 -6.87 -3.55 -2.45
N ARG A 76 -7.41 -2.93 -1.40
CA ARG A 76 -7.45 -1.47 -1.24
C ARG A 76 -6.21 -0.94 -0.51
N ASP A 77 -5.39 -1.80 0.10
CA ASP A 77 -4.34 -1.42 1.05
C ASP A 77 -3.01 -1.06 0.40
N MET A 78 -3.06 -0.36 -0.75
CA MET A 78 -1.88 0.07 -1.49
C MET A 78 -0.96 0.97 -0.67
N LEU A 79 -1.51 1.96 0.04
CA LEU A 79 -0.67 2.85 0.86
C LEU A 79 -0.13 2.14 2.09
N THR A 80 -0.81 1.13 2.62
CA THR A 80 -0.26 0.31 3.70
C THR A 80 0.99 -0.42 3.23
N ALA A 81 0.94 -1.06 2.06
CA ALA A 81 2.09 -1.71 1.46
C ALA A 81 3.26 -0.73 1.20
N ILE A 82 2.98 0.46 0.67
CA ILE A 82 3.98 1.51 0.46
C ILE A 82 4.57 2.00 1.78
N SER A 83 3.72 2.24 2.78
CA SER A 83 4.13 2.71 4.11
C SER A 83 4.97 1.67 4.85
N ALA A 84 4.68 0.38 4.66
CA ALA A 84 5.49 -0.75 5.13
C ALA A 84 6.83 -0.90 4.37
N GLY A 85 7.03 -0.16 3.29
CA GLY A 85 8.30 -0.05 2.58
C GLY A 85 8.30 -0.53 1.13
N MET A 86 7.18 -1.02 0.58
CA MET A 86 7.14 -1.41 -0.83
C MET A 86 7.41 -0.19 -1.72
N THR A 87 8.23 -0.39 -2.73
CA THR A 87 8.63 0.69 -3.64
C THR A 87 7.52 0.99 -4.64
N ALA A 88 7.52 2.21 -5.18
CA ALA A 88 6.61 2.58 -6.26
C ALA A 88 6.78 1.68 -7.50
N GLU A 89 8.00 1.22 -7.76
CA GLU A 89 8.32 0.33 -8.87
C GLU A 89 7.67 -1.05 -8.69
N GLU A 90 7.77 -1.65 -7.50
CA GLU A 90 7.09 -2.92 -7.17
C GLU A 90 5.56 -2.79 -7.29
N ILE A 91 5.01 -1.67 -6.82
CA ILE A 91 3.58 -1.37 -6.97
C ILE A 91 3.17 -1.25 -8.43
N ILE A 92 4.01 -0.62 -9.28
CA ILE A 92 3.78 -0.54 -10.72
C ILE A 92 3.85 -1.92 -11.36
N TYR A 93 4.85 -2.75 -11.07
CA TYR A 93 4.97 -4.10 -11.64
C TYR A 93 3.73 -4.95 -11.36
N ASN A 94 3.19 -4.89 -10.14
CA ASN A 94 1.91 -5.51 -9.79
C ASN A 94 0.77 -4.94 -10.65
N GLY A 95 0.68 -3.61 -10.70
CA GLY A 95 -0.35 -2.90 -11.44
C GLY A 95 -0.39 -3.24 -12.92
N ILE A 96 0.75 -3.36 -13.59
CA ILE A 96 0.85 -3.69 -15.02
C ILE A 96 1.12 -5.18 -15.31
N SER A 97 0.94 -6.04 -14.31
CA SER A 97 1.05 -7.51 -14.41
C SER A 97 2.36 -7.97 -15.06
N LYS A 98 3.50 -7.54 -14.52
CA LYS A 98 4.84 -7.93 -15.00
C LYS A 98 5.43 -9.08 -14.18
N ASP A 99 6.38 -9.78 -14.78
CA ASP A 99 7.12 -10.89 -14.18
C ASP A 99 7.94 -10.47 -12.94
N LEU A 100 8.37 -9.21 -12.89
CA LEU A 100 9.05 -8.61 -11.73
C LEU A 100 8.10 -8.24 -10.57
N ASP A 101 6.79 -8.49 -10.68
CA ASP A 101 5.87 -8.37 -9.55
C ASP A 101 6.24 -9.35 -8.44
N VAL A 102 6.77 -8.82 -7.33
CA VAL A 102 7.22 -9.59 -6.17
C VAL A 102 6.09 -10.30 -5.42
N ALA A 103 4.82 -9.99 -5.72
CA ALA A 103 3.67 -10.66 -5.13
C ALA A 103 3.37 -12.00 -5.80
N GLY A 104 3.20 -12.02 -7.13
CA GLY A 104 2.76 -13.21 -7.86
C GLY A 104 3.34 -13.38 -9.26
N GLY A 105 4.29 -12.56 -9.67
CA GLY A 105 4.85 -12.54 -11.03
C GLY A 105 3.79 -12.22 -12.09
N GLY A 106 2.84 -11.34 -11.77
CA GLY A 106 1.78 -10.92 -12.68
C GLY A 106 0.63 -11.93 -12.86
N ARG A 107 0.58 -13.00 -12.05
CA ARG A 107 -0.51 -14.00 -12.11
C ARG A 107 -1.82 -13.52 -11.48
N HIS A 108 -1.73 -12.68 -10.46
CA HIS A 108 -2.91 -12.07 -9.86
C HIS A 108 -3.39 -10.90 -10.70
N MET A 109 -4.67 -10.58 -10.53
CA MET A 109 -5.21 -9.29 -10.95
C MET A 109 -4.42 -8.16 -10.27
N SER A 110 -4.35 -6.99 -10.90
CA SER A 110 -3.75 -5.80 -10.27
C SER A 110 -4.45 -5.47 -8.95
N ASN A 111 -3.73 -4.77 -8.05
CA ASN A 111 -4.13 -4.48 -6.66
C ASN A 111 -3.99 -5.65 -5.67
N HIS A 112 -3.31 -6.74 -6.03
CA HIS A 112 -2.96 -7.81 -5.09
C HIS A 112 -1.52 -7.67 -4.61
N PHE A 113 -1.29 -6.71 -3.70
CA PHE A 113 0.04 -6.38 -3.20
C PHE A 113 0.54 -7.39 -2.18
N ALA A 114 1.80 -7.80 -2.31
CA ALA A 114 2.50 -8.61 -1.33
C ALA A 114 4.00 -8.44 -1.42
N LYS A 115 4.67 -8.81 -0.33
CA LYS A 115 6.12 -8.94 -0.24
C LYS A 115 6.43 -10.03 0.79
N PRO A 116 6.49 -11.31 0.35
CA PRO A 116 6.68 -12.45 1.25
C PRO A 116 7.95 -12.36 2.10
N GLU A 117 9.01 -11.72 1.57
CA GLU A 117 10.24 -11.44 2.32
C GLU A 117 10.00 -10.67 3.63
N TRP A 118 8.93 -9.87 3.69
CA TRP A 118 8.57 -9.05 4.85
C TRP A 118 7.25 -9.50 5.49
N ASN A 119 6.83 -10.75 5.30
CA ASN A 119 5.56 -11.25 5.83
C ASN A 119 4.32 -10.41 5.43
N ILE A 120 4.35 -9.76 4.27
CA ILE A 120 3.17 -9.14 3.66
C ILE A 120 2.55 -10.14 2.70
N HIS A 121 1.40 -10.68 3.06
CA HIS A 121 0.75 -11.81 2.40
C HIS A 121 -0.31 -11.34 1.40
N ASN A 122 -0.25 -11.87 0.17
CA ASN A 122 -1.35 -11.74 -0.79
C ASN A 122 -2.32 -12.89 -0.54
N VAL A 123 -3.61 -12.57 -0.43
CA VAL A 123 -4.70 -13.55 -0.38
C VAL A 123 -5.57 -13.45 -1.63
N SER A 124 -6.54 -14.34 -1.75
CA SER A 124 -7.48 -14.34 -2.87
C SER A 124 -8.38 -13.09 -2.92
N SER A 125 -9.08 -12.92 -4.04
CA SER A 125 -10.13 -11.89 -4.17
C SER A 125 -11.36 -12.13 -3.29
N ALA A 126 -11.49 -13.28 -2.63
CA ALA A 126 -12.64 -13.59 -1.79
C ALA A 126 -12.61 -12.76 -0.50
N THR A 127 -13.67 -11.97 -0.27
CA THR A 127 -13.82 -11.15 0.92
C THR A 127 -13.85 -12.02 2.19
N GLY A 128 -13.06 -11.67 3.20
CA GLY A 128 -13.09 -12.30 4.53
C GLY A 128 -12.46 -13.70 4.62
N ASN A 129 -11.66 -14.10 3.63
CA ASN A 129 -11.03 -15.42 3.57
C ASN A 129 -9.68 -15.54 4.31
N HIS A 130 -9.19 -14.46 4.92
CA HIS A 130 -7.87 -14.34 5.54
C HIS A 130 -7.92 -14.54 7.07
N THR A 131 -8.80 -15.43 7.52
CA THR A 131 -8.98 -15.84 8.93
C THR A 131 -8.25 -17.13 9.24
#